data_AF-K1TAM7-F1
#
_entry.id   AF-K1TAM7-F1
#
_cell.length_a   1.000
_cell.length_b   1.000
_cell.length_c   1.000
_cell.angle_alpha   90.00
_cell.angle_beta   90.00
_cell.angle_gamma   90.00
#
_symmetry.space_group_name_H-M   'P 1'
#
loop_
_entity.id
_entity.type
_entity.pdbx_description
1 polymer ?
#
loop_
_entity_poly.entity_id
_entity_poly.type
_entity_poly.pdbx_seq_one_letter_code
_entity_poly.pdbx_strand_id
1 'polypeptide(L)' 'MAVFRVERNSGYTVMSNHHLRNKELTLKAKGLLSQMLSLPEDWDYTLAGLSHINRESIDAIRTAVWELEKAGY' A
#
# COMPACT_ATOMS: atom_id res chain seq x y z
N MET A 1 -27.07 13.77 -18.47
CA MET A 1 -26.41 12.88 -17.49
C MET A 1 -25.73 13.76 -16.46
N ALA A 2 -26.26 13.84 -15.23
CA ALA A 2 -25.69 14.71 -14.21
C ALA A 2 -24.43 14.04 -13.61
N VAL A 3 -23.26 14.64 -13.82
CA VAL A 3 -22.02 14.23 -13.16
C VAL A 3 -22.02 14.89 -11.79
N PHE A 4 -22.34 14.13 -10.74
CA PHE A 4 -22.09 14.56 -9.37
C PHE A 4 -20.58 14.47 -9.12
N ARG A 5 -19.90 15.62 -9.13
CA ARG A 5 -18.52 15.71 -8.64
C ARG A 5 -18.56 15.83 -7.13
N VAL A 6 -18.27 14.73 -6.44
CA VAL A 6 -17.96 14.76 -5.01
C VAL A 6 -16.50 15.20 -4.88
N GLU A 7 -16.26 16.42 -4.41
CA GLU A 7 -14.93 16.81 -3.95
C GLU A 7 -14.60 16.00 -2.70
N ARG A 8 -13.81 14.93 -2.86
CA ARG A 8 -13.22 14.22 -1.72
C ARG A 8 -12.06 15.06 -1.22
N ASN A 9 -12.30 15.88 -0.20
CA ASN A 9 -11.26 16.72 0.43
C ASN A 9 -10.53 16.01 1.58
N SER A 10 -10.92 14.78 1.93
CA SER A 10 -10.28 13.98 2.99
C SER A 10 -10.42 12.47 2.72
N GLY A 11 -9.60 11.65 3.39
CA GLY A 11 -9.70 10.18 3.33
C GLY A 11 -9.18 9.57 2.02
N TYR A 12 -8.20 10.19 1.39
CA TYR A 12 -7.52 9.65 0.21
C TYR A 12 -6.01 9.79 0.37
N THR A 13 -5.27 8.87 -0.25
CA THR A 13 -3.80 8.92 -0.28
C THR A 13 -3.35 9.40 -1.65
N VAL A 14 -2.55 10.46 -1.68
CA VAL A 14 -1.81 10.87 -2.88
C VAL A 14 -0.46 10.18 -2.85
N MET A 15 -0.12 9.45 -3.91
CA MET A 15 1.12 8.70 -3.99
C MET A 15 1.88 9.01 -5.28
N SER A 16 3.21 8.94 -5.23
CA SER A 16 4.05 9.13 -6.41
C SER A 16 3.84 8.03 -7.44
N ASN A 17 3.79 8.38 -8.73
CA ASN A 17 3.73 7.38 -9.81
C ASN A 17 5.00 6.52 -9.94
N HIS A 18 6.09 6.88 -9.27
CA HIS A 18 7.37 6.17 -9.36
C HIS A 18 7.23 4.69 -9.00
N HIS A 19 6.70 4.36 -7.81
CA HIS A 19 6.54 2.97 -7.37
C HIS A 19 5.49 2.21 -8.19
N LEU A 20 4.39 2.88 -8.58
CA LEU A 20 3.36 2.27 -9.43
C LEU A 20 3.92 1.83 -10.79
N ARG A 21 4.87 2.61 -11.34
CA ARG A 21 5.51 2.34 -12.63
C ARG A 21 6.76 1.46 -12.53
N ASN A 22 7.26 1.18 -11.33
CA ASN A 22 8.41 0.31 -11.16
C ASN A 22 8.03 -1.13 -11.58
N LYS A 23 8.70 -1.67 -12.61
CA LYS A 23 8.43 -2.99 -13.17
C LYS A 23 9.03 -4.14 -12.37
N GLU A 24 10.01 -3.83 -11.51
CA GLU A 24 10.62 -4.80 -10.60
C GLU A 24 9.71 -5.13 -9.42
N LEU A 25 8.69 -4.29 -9.17
CA LEU A 25 7.69 -4.52 -8.15
C LEU A 25 6.48 -5.32 -8.67
N THR A 26 6.11 -6.35 -7.91
CA THR A 26 4.86 -7.09 -8.02
C THR A 26 3.67 -6.19 -7.66
N LEU A 27 2.50 -6.53 -8.20
CA LEU A 27 1.25 -5.84 -7.83
C LEU A 27 0.93 -5.97 -6.34
N LYS A 28 1.38 -7.07 -5.69
CA LYS A 28 1.22 -7.27 -4.25
C LYS A 28 2.04 -6.24 -3.46
N ALA A 29 3.33 -6.07 -3.79
CA ALA A 29 4.18 -5.07 -3.14
C ALA A 29 3.65 -3.65 -3.35
N LYS A 30 3.22 -3.31 -4.58
CA LYS A 30 2.60 -2.01 -4.88
C LYS A 30 1.33 -1.78 -4.07
N GLY A 31 0.47 -2.79 -3.97
CA GLY A 31 -0.76 -2.74 -3.19
C GLY A 31 -0.49 -2.57 -1.70
N LEU A 32 0.49 -3.31 -1.17
CA LEU A 32 0.90 -3.22 0.22
C LEU A 32 1.45 -1.82 0.55
N LEU A 33 2.37 -1.29 -0.26
CA LEU A 33 2.88 0.07 -0.08
C LEU A 33 1.76 1.10 -0.13
N SER A 34 0.81 0.94 -1.06
CA SER A 34 -0.34 1.84 -1.16
C SER A 34 -1.21 1.83 0.08
N GLN A 35 -1.43 0.65 0.66
CA GLN A 35 -2.17 0.51 1.90
C GLN A 35 -1.38 1.11 3.07
N MET A 36 -0.09 0.82 3.20
CA MET A 36 0.77 1.38 4.25
C MET A 36 0.74 2.92 4.24
N LEU A 37 0.79 3.56 3.07
CA LEU A 37 0.68 5.02 2.93
C LEU A 37 -0.70 5.60 3.28
N SER A 38 -1.73 4.74 3.41
CA SER A 38 -3.09 5.15 3.80
C SER A 38 -3.37 5.01 5.29
N LEU A 39 -2.48 4.34 6.02
CA LEU A 39 -2.62 4.08 7.45
C LEU A 39 -2.07 5.26 8.27
N PRO A 40 -2.56 5.46 9.51
CA PRO A 40 -2.04 6.50 10.38
C PRO A 40 -0.61 6.17 10.84
N GLU A 41 0.14 7.18 11.30
CA GLU A 41 1.55 7.02 11.69
C GLU A 41 1.75 6.08 12.89
N ASP A 42 0.76 6.01 13.78
CA ASP A 42 0.76 5.17 14.98
C ASP A 42 0.27 3.74 14.71
N TRP A 43 0.04 3.38 13.45
CA TRP A 43 -0.40 2.05 13.09
C TRP A 43 0.67 0.98 13.36
N ASP A 44 0.24 -0.26 13.63
CA ASP A 44 1.12 -1.41 13.76
C ASP A 44 1.58 -1.92 12.38
N TYR A 45 2.76 -1.47 11.95
CA TYR A 45 3.40 -1.90 10.70
C TYR A 45 4.20 -3.20 10.82
N THR A 46 4.05 -3.96 11.91
CA THR A 46 4.63 -5.31 11.95
C THR A 46 3.99 -6.21 10.90
N LEU A 47 4.70 -7.29 10.52
CA LEU A 47 4.15 -8.29 9.60
C LEU A 47 2.82 -8.88 10.10
N ALA A 48 2.66 -9.01 11.41
CA ALA A 48 1.42 -9.49 12.03
C ALA A 48 0.30 -8.45 11.91
N GLY A 49 0.57 -7.18 12.23
CA GLY A 49 -0.39 -6.08 12.09
C GLY A 49 -0.86 -5.91 10.65
N LEU A 50 0.07 -5.88 9.69
CA LEU A 50 -0.25 -5.81 8.26
C LEU A 50 -1.00 -7.06 7.76
N SER A 51 -0.65 -8.26 8.24
CA SER A 51 -1.39 -9.48 7.87
C SER A 51 -2.81 -9.49 8.44
N HIS A 52 -3.05 -8.87 9.60
CA HIS A 52 -4.36 -8.86 10.24
C HIS A 52 -5.42 -8.12 9.42
N ILE A 53 -5.03 -7.07 8.69
CA ILE A 53 -5.93 -6.24 7.89
C ILE A 53 -6.00 -6.65 6.41
N ASN A 54 -5.29 -7.71 6.02
CA ASN A 54 -5.20 -8.21 4.66
C ASN A 54 -5.68 -9.65 4.55
N ARG A 55 -6.06 -10.07 3.34
CA ARG A 55 -6.43 -11.49 3.10
C ARG A 55 -5.20 -12.35 2.87
N GLU A 56 -4.08 -11.73 2.59
CA GLU A 56 -2.77 -12.32 2.39
C GLU A 56 -2.24 -12.93 3.68
N SER A 57 -1.56 -14.07 3.57
CA SER A 57 -0.84 -14.67 4.69
C SER A 57 0.32 -13.79 5.15
N ILE A 58 0.76 -13.99 6.38
CA ILE A 58 1.93 -13.30 6.93
C ILE A 58 3.19 -13.49 6.06
N ASP A 59 3.35 -14.66 5.43
CA ASP A 59 4.48 -14.91 4.53
C ASP A 59 4.35 -14.12 3.22
N ALA A 60 3.14 -13.99 2.68
CA ALA A 60 2.91 -13.15 1.51
C ALA A 60 3.20 -11.67 1.81
N ILE A 61 2.83 -11.19 3.00
CA ILE A 61 3.17 -9.84 3.47
C ILE A 61 4.70 -9.71 3.63
N ARG A 62 5.36 -10.67 4.28
CA ARG A 62 6.83 -10.70 4.44
C ARG A 62 7.55 -10.59 3.11
N THR A 63 7.16 -11.37 2.11
CA THR A 63 7.78 -11.32 0.79
C THR A 63 7.59 -9.98 0.10
N ALA A 64 6.42 -9.35 0.27
CA ALA A 64 6.14 -8.05 -0.31
C ALA A 64 6.94 -6.93 0.37
N VAL A 65 7.09 -6.96 1.70
CA VAL A 65 7.96 -6.04 2.45
C VAL A 65 9.42 -6.19 2.00
N TRP A 66 9.92 -7.42 1.92
CA TRP A 66 11.30 -7.67 1.47
C TRP A 66 11.56 -7.15 0.04
N GLU A 67 10.58 -7.29 -0.85
CA GLU A 67 10.65 -6.77 -2.20
C GLU A 67 10.71 -5.24 -2.24
N LEU A 68 9.92 -4.57 -1.39
CA LEU A 68 9.94 -3.12 -1.23
C LEU A 68 11.29 -2.63 -0.69
N GLU A 69 11.81 -3.26 0.38
CA GLU A 69 13.12 -2.94 0.96
C GLU A 69 14.24 -3.09 -0.07
N LYS A 70 14.24 -4.19 -0.83
CA LYS A 70 15.22 -4.45 -1.88
C LYS A 70 15.18 -3.40 -3.00
N ALA A 71 14.00 -2.83 -3.27
CA ALA A 71 13.81 -1.77 -4.26
C ALA A 71 14.02 -0.36 -3.68
N GLY A 72 14.34 -0.23 -2.39
CA GLY A 72 14.65 1.04 -1.72
C GLY A 72 13.43 1.87 -1.29
N TYR A 73 12.31 1.20 -1.02
CA TYR A 73 11.11 1.83 -0.44
C TYR A 73 11.03 1.66 1.08
#